data_AF-A0A1H1T386-F1
#
_entry.id   AF-A0A1H1T386-F1
#
_cell.length_a   1.000
_cell.length_b   1.000
_cell.length_c   1.000
_cell.angle_alpha   90.00
_cell.angle_beta   90.00
_cell.angle_gamma   90.00
#
_symmetry.space_group_name_H-M   'P 1'
#
loop_
_entity.id
_entity.type
_entity.pdbx_description
1 polymer ?
#
loop_
_entity_poly.entity_id
_entity_poly.type
_entity_poly.pdbx_seq_one_letter_code
_entity_poly.pdbx_strand_id
1 'polypeptide(L)'
;MTARVGTSVQSIRFARSADGVAIAYAVHGNGPPLLIDKCWLSHLQFDWQSPLWRHYLVELGRIATVIRYDERGYGMSDRDVADHSLQARVADLQAVADDAGLERFALLAMAQGGPVAIEYAARHPGRLTRLILYGTFAGDQLTAAPEDLELYETVGAIIRVGWSRPTAEFRRVFTSLMIPDGTEEQMRSIDDLQRLAVDAETAMQARSHRVVTDSSARLSQLELPTLVLHSRDDRAQPYQRGRDLAARITGARLVTLESKNHIVLADEPAWPVFLREVSEFLAPDRVTAPRAADDVIATLSPRELEILRLAAEGRDNVAIAAELVLSVRTVERHLQNAYAKLGLQGRNARTAAVARLLAHT
;
A
#
# COMPACT_ATOMS: atom_id res chain seq x y z
N MET A 1 12.38 -4.49 29.33
CA MET A 1 11.00 -4.06 29.60
C MET A 1 10.27 -4.04 28.26
N THR A 2 9.54 -5.10 27.96
CA THR A 2 8.90 -5.37 26.66
C THR A 2 7.65 -4.51 26.48
N ALA A 3 7.75 -3.44 25.69
CA ALA A 3 6.60 -2.67 25.25
C ALA A 3 5.85 -3.45 24.16
N ARG A 4 4.65 -3.97 24.50
CA ARG A 4 3.69 -4.47 23.51
C ARG A 4 2.99 -3.28 22.85
N VAL A 5 3.49 -2.87 21.69
CA VAL A 5 2.75 -2.00 20.76
C VAL A 5 1.85 -2.90 19.90
N GLY A 6 0.55 -2.58 19.82
CA GLY A 6 -0.44 -3.36 19.07
C GLY A 6 0.01 -3.65 17.64
N THR A 7 0.26 -4.92 17.36
CA THR A 7 0.77 -5.45 16.10
C THR A 7 -0.37 -5.57 15.09
N SER A 8 -0.49 -4.62 14.16
CA SER A 8 -0.87 -5.02 12.81
C SER A 8 0.30 -5.81 12.24
N VAL A 9 0.18 -7.13 12.26
CA VAL A 9 1.20 -8.04 11.73
C VAL A 9 1.25 -7.82 10.22
N GLN A 10 2.30 -7.19 9.71
CA GLN A 10 2.61 -7.26 8.29
C GLN A 10 3.32 -8.59 8.01
N SER A 11 2.98 -9.24 6.90
CA SER A 11 3.78 -10.36 6.40
C SER A 11 4.76 -9.83 5.35
N ILE A 12 6.06 -10.13 5.53
CA ILE A 12 7.11 -9.79 4.56
C ILE A 12 7.35 -11.00 3.67
N ARG A 13 7.38 -10.77 2.36
CA ARG A 13 7.55 -11.75 1.30
C ARG A 13 8.55 -11.20 0.28
N PHE A 14 8.97 -12.04 -0.65
CA PHE A 14 9.93 -11.67 -1.68
C PHE A 14 9.42 -12.10 -3.05
N ALA A 15 9.25 -11.13 -3.95
CA ALA A 15 9.01 -11.38 -5.36
C ALA A 15 10.36 -11.45 -6.10
N ARG A 16 10.41 -12.20 -7.20
CA ARG A 16 11.59 -12.22 -8.09
C ARG A 16 11.31 -11.35 -9.31
N SER A 17 12.09 -10.30 -9.47
CA SER A 17 12.03 -9.46 -10.67
C SER A 17 12.53 -10.23 -11.90
N ALA A 18 12.32 -9.67 -13.09
CA ALA A 18 12.63 -10.33 -14.36
C ALA A 18 14.12 -10.70 -14.52
N ASP A 19 15.01 -9.94 -13.86
CA ASP A 19 16.46 -10.15 -13.80
C ASP A 19 16.91 -10.98 -12.59
N GLY A 20 15.98 -11.50 -11.78
CA GLY A 20 16.24 -12.36 -10.62
C GLY A 20 16.42 -11.63 -9.30
N VAL A 21 16.46 -10.29 -9.30
CA VAL A 21 16.56 -9.46 -8.08
C VAL A 21 15.39 -9.76 -7.15
N ALA A 22 15.68 -10.01 -5.86
CA ALA A 22 14.66 -10.19 -4.83
C ALA A 22 14.09 -8.83 -4.41
N ILE A 23 12.78 -8.66 -4.59
CA ILE A 23 12.06 -7.48 -4.14
C ILE A 23 11.24 -7.84 -2.91
N ALA A 24 11.65 -7.32 -1.76
CA ALA A 24 10.94 -7.47 -0.51
C ALA A 24 9.65 -6.64 -0.56
N TYR A 25 8.53 -7.27 -0.24
CA TYR A 25 7.25 -6.59 -0.11
C TYR A 25 6.49 -7.03 1.13
N ALA A 26 5.63 -6.16 1.63
CA ALA A 26 4.79 -6.40 2.79
C ALA A 26 3.31 -6.22 2.43
N VAL A 27 2.48 -7.06 3.05
CA VAL A 27 1.02 -6.99 2.93
C VAL A 27 0.41 -6.80 4.31
N HIS A 28 -0.52 -5.85 4.42
CA HIS A 28 -1.33 -5.63 5.62
C HIS A 28 -2.67 -4.97 5.29
N GLY A 29 -3.59 -4.93 6.26
CA GLY A 29 -4.90 -4.29 6.09
C GLY A 29 -5.95 -5.19 5.46
N ASN A 30 -7.10 -4.62 5.13
CA ASN A 30 -8.23 -5.32 4.54
C ASN A 30 -9.02 -4.40 3.61
N GLY A 31 -9.58 -4.96 2.54
CA GLY A 31 -10.33 -4.22 1.52
C GLY A 31 -9.72 -4.38 0.13
N PRO A 32 -10.01 -3.47 -0.81
CA PRO A 32 -9.48 -3.55 -2.17
C PRO A 32 -7.95 -3.53 -2.17
N PRO A 33 -7.30 -4.21 -3.14
CA PRO A 33 -5.85 -4.19 -3.25
C PRO A 33 -5.36 -2.79 -3.65
N LEU A 34 -4.49 -2.23 -2.82
CA LEU A 34 -3.79 -0.97 -3.04
C LEU A 34 -2.28 -1.25 -2.99
N LEU A 35 -1.64 -1.26 -4.16
CA LEU A 35 -0.19 -1.31 -4.23
C LEU A 35 0.35 0.11 -4.12
N ILE A 36 1.35 0.31 -3.25
CA ILE A 36 2.01 1.59 -3.04
C ILE A 36 3.43 1.51 -3.60
N ASP A 37 3.69 2.31 -4.62
CA ASP A 37 5.02 2.59 -5.12
C ASP A 37 5.55 3.86 -4.43
N LYS A 38 6.38 3.65 -3.41
CA LYS A 38 6.73 4.69 -2.44
C LYS A 38 7.77 5.69 -2.97
N CYS A 39 7.85 6.81 -2.26
CA CYS A 39 8.78 7.91 -2.49
C CYS A 39 10.22 7.55 -2.10
N TRP A 40 11.20 8.26 -2.68
CA TRP A 40 12.66 8.41 -2.37
C TRP A 40 13.37 7.26 -1.65
N LEU A 41 12.88 6.80 -0.49
CA LEU A 41 13.37 5.66 0.29
C LEU A 41 12.25 4.94 1.04
N SER A 42 12.43 3.64 1.25
CA SER A 42 11.60 2.86 2.17
C SER A 42 12.42 1.79 2.89
N HIS A 43 11.90 1.36 4.04
CA HIS A 43 12.34 0.16 4.72
C HIS A 43 11.13 -0.46 5.43
N LEU A 44 10.66 -1.61 4.94
CA LEU A 44 9.36 -2.19 5.34
C LEU A 44 9.17 -2.34 6.85
N GLN A 45 10.21 -2.77 7.58
CA GLN A 45 10.18 -2.89 9.04
C GLN A 45 10.25 -1.54 9.77
N PHE A 46 11.11 -0.63 9.33
CA PHE A 46 11.33 0.66 9.98
C PHE A 46 10.10 1.57 9.89
N ASP A 47 9.38 1.52 8.77
CA ASP A 47 8.20 2.35 8.52
C ASP A 47 7.11 2.22 9.61
N TRP A 48 6.96 1.05 10.25
CA TRP A 48 5.97 0.86 11.33
C TRP A 48 6.31 1.59 12.63
N GLN A 49 7.58 1.92 12.81
CA GLN A 49 8.13 2.65 13.94
C GLN A 49 8.27 4.15 13.64
N SER A 50 8.26 4.53 12.36
CA SER A 50 8.38 5.92 11.93
C SER A 50 7.15 6.74 12.35
N PRO A 51 7.33 7.88 13.03
CA PRO A 51 6.24 8.80 13.34
C PRO A 51 5.65 9.49 12.10
N LEU A 52 6.24 9.28 10.91
CA LEU A 52 5.81 9.88 9.64
C LEU A 52 5.04 8.90 8.77
N TRP A 53 5.29 7.60 8.93
CA TRP A 53 4.67 6.58 8.07
C TRP A 53 3.62 5.77 8.82
N ARG A 54 3.72 5.65 10.14
CA ARG A 54 2.81 4.81 10.93
C ARG A 54 1.34 5.19 10.72
N HIS A 55 1.00 6.47 10.66
CA HIS A 55 -0.39 6.89 10.43
C HIS A 55 -0.88 6.55 9.01
N TYR A 56 -0.03 6.70 7.98
CA TYR A 56 -0.35 6.20 6.64
C TYR A 56 -0.64 4.70 6.66
N LEU A 57 0.23 3.91 7.29
CA LEU A 57 0.08 2.45 7.31
C LEU A 57 -1.21 2.02 8.03
N VAL A 58 -1.49 2.62 9.19
CA VAL A 58 -2.68 2.31 9.98
C VAL A 58 -3.95 2.73 9.25
N GLU A 59 -4.03 3.97 8.76
CA GLU A 59 -5.26 4.49 8.18
C GLU A 59 -5.53 3.94 6.78
N LEU A 60 -4.51 3.76 5.94
CA LEU A 60 -4.68 3.08 4.64
C LEU A 60 -5.03 1.61 4.82
N GLY A 61 -4.44 0.93 5.82
CA GLY A 61 -4.76 -0.46 6.14
C GLY A 61 -6.19 -0.70 6.64
N ARG A 62 -6.89 0.36 7.10
CA ARG A 62 -8.32 0.28 7.46
C ARG A 62 -9.24 0.30 6.24
N ILE A 63 -8.76 0.81 5.11
CA ILE A 63 -9.59 1.06 3.92
C ILE A 63 -9.20 0.20 2.70
N ALA A 64 -8.04 -0.44 2.74
CA ALA A 64 -7.49 -1.23 1.66
C ALA A 64 -6.62 -2.38 2.20
N THR A 65 -6.47 -3.42 1.37
CA THR A 65 -5.35 -4.36 1.50
C THR A 65 -4.13 -3.67 0.88
N VAL A 66 -3.20 -3.25 1.72
CA VAL A 66 -2.05 -2.43 1.34
C VAL A 66 -0.85 -3.33 1.04
N ILE A 67 -0.33 -3.22 -0.18
CA ILE A 67 0.91 -3.86 -0.64
C ILE A 67 1.96 -2.77 -0.77
N ARG A 68 3.12 -2.94 -0.13
CA ARG A 68 4.25 -2.01 -0.21
C ARG A 68 5.51 -2.81 -0.45
N TYR A 69 6.47 -2.26 -1.16
CA TYR A 69 7.74 -2.92 -1.39
C TYR A 69 8.90 -1.96 -1.17
N ASP A 70 10.05 -2.52 -0.82
CA ASP A 70 11.30 -1.78 -0.85
C ASP A 70 11.87 -1.91 -2.26
N GLU A 71 12.24 -0.78 -2.87
CA GLU A 71 12.80 -0.77 -4.22
C GLU A 71 14.11 -1.58 -4.28
N ARG A 72 14.48 -2.12 -5.45
CA ARG A 72 15.79 -2.73 -5.69
C ARG A 72 16.93 -1.83 -5.19
N GLY A 73 17.89 -2.36 -4.45
CA GLY A 73 18.94 -1.55 -3.82
C GLY A 73 18.58 -0.93 -2.46
N TYR A 74 17.32 -1.02 -2.03
CA TYR A 74 16.81 -0.35 -0.83
C TYR A 74 16.23 -1.33 0.19
N GLY A 75 16.24 -0.88 1.45
CA GLY A 75 15.52 -1.50 2.56
C GLY A 75 15.86 -2.98 2.71
N MET A 76 14.82 -3.81 2.61
CA MET A 76 14.92 -5.26 2.74
C MET A 76 15.07 -6.02 1.42
N SER A 77 15.03 -5.34 0.28
CA SER A 77 15.29 -5.94 -1.04
C SER A 77 16.77 -6.21 -1.24
N ASP A 78 17.10 -6.96 -2.29
CA ASP A 78 18.50 -7.18 -2.68
C ASP A 78 19.20 -5.82 -2.88
N ARG A 79 20.38 -5.66 -2.26
CA ARG A 79 21.11 -4.39 -2.22
C ARG A 79 22.20 -4.27 -3.28
N ASP A 80 22.76 -5.39 -3.72
CA ASP A 80 23.80 -5.42 -4.75
C ASP A 80 23.16 -5.41 -6.15
N VAL A 81 22.76 -4.23 -6.59
CA VAL A 81 22.04 -4.02 -7.86
C VAL A 81 22.62 -2.83 -8.61
N ALA A 82 23.05 -3.05 -9.85
CA ALA A 82 23.60 -2.01 -10.72
C ALA A 82 22.54 -1.34 -11.62
N ASP A 83 21.48 -2.07 -12.02
CA ASP A 83 20.45 -1.53 -12.90
C ASP A 83 19.27 -0.94 -12.11
N HIS A 84 19.24 0.39 -12.04
CA HIS A 84 18.15 1.20 -11.45
C HIS A 84 17.28 1.89 -12.51
N SER A 85 17.30 1.39 -13.76
CA SER A 85 16.58 2.00 -14.87
C SER A 85 15.07 2.02 -14.64
N LEU A 86 14.36 2.88 -15.38
CA LEU A 86 12.89 2.87 -15.37
C LEU A 86 12.33 1.47 -15.66
N GLN A 87 12.93 0.74 -16.61
CA GLN A 87 12.42 -0.57 -17.03
C GLN A 87 12.60 -1.64 -15.96
N ALA A 88 13.75 -1.64 -15.29
CA ALA A 88 14.01 -2.45 -14.10
C ALA A 88 12.97 -2.21 -13.00
N ARG A 89 12.70 -0.94 -12.68
CA ARG A 89 11.72 -0.57 -11.63
C ARG A 89 10.27 -0.91 -12.01
N VAL A 90 9.91 -0.78 -13.28
CA VAL A 90 8.60 -1.25 -13.80
C VAL A 90 8.48 -2.77 -13.69
N ALA A 91 9.56 -3.51 -13.98
CA ALA A 91 9.58 -4.97 -13.82
C ALA A 91 9.45 -5.40 -12.36
N ASP A 92 10.03 -4.65 -11.41
CA ASP A 92 9.87 -4.90 -9.97
C ASP A 92 8.42 -4.73 -9.52
N LEU A 93 7.80 -3.61 -9.91
CA LEU A 93 6.39 -3.34 -9.60
C LEU A 93 5.50 -4.46 -10.14
N GLN A 94 5.75 -4.90 -11.38
CA GLN A 94 5.03 -6.01 -11.98
C GLN A 94 5.26 -7.32 -11.21
N ALA A 95 6.49 -7.65 -10.87
CA ALA A 95 6.83 -8.87 -10.14
C ALA A 95 6.16 -8.92 -8.76
N VAL A 96 6.13 -7.80 -8.04
CA VAL A 96 5.42 -7.70 -6.75
C VAL A 96 3.92 -7.88 -6.95
N ALA A 97 3.33 -7.24 -7.96
CA ALA A 97 1.90 -7.39 -8.24
C ALA A 97 1.54 -8.84 -8.60
N ASP A 98 2.35 -9.51 -9.42
CA ASP A 98 2.13 -10.88 -9.87
C ASP A 98 2.32 -11.89 -8.70
N ASP A 99 3.39 -11.76 -7.91
CA ASP A 99 3.64 -12.64 -6.75
C ASP A 99 2.59 -12.46 -5.64
N ALA A 100 2.09 -11.24 -5.45
CA ALA A 100 0.99 -10.97 -4.55
C ALA A 100 -0.38 -11.43 -5.08
N GLY A 101 -0.45 -11.96 -6.31
CA GLY A 101 -1.67 -12.48 -6.94
C GLY A 101 -2.65 -11.40 -7.36
N LEU A 102 -2.18 -10.18 -7.67
CA LEU A 102 -3.02 -9.05 -8.04
C LEU A 102 -3.34 -9.09 -9.55
N GLU A 103 -4.54 -9.53 -9.89
CA GLU A 103 -5.06 -9.46 -11.26
C GLU A 103 -5.44 -8.03 -11.66
N ARG A 104 -6.16 -7.32 -10.79
CA ARG A 104 -6.48 -5.90 -10.92
C ARG A 104 -6.38 -5.19 -9.58
N PHE A 105 -5.80 -4.00 -9.55
CA PHE A 105 -5.56 -3.27 -8.30
C PHE A 105 -5.47 -1.76 -8.47
N ALA A 106 -5.61 -1.02 -7.38
CA ALA A 106 -5.31 0.41 -7.36
C ALA A 106 -3.83 0.63 -7.09
N LEU A 107 -3.22 1.60 -7.77
CA LEU A 107 -1.82 1.97 -7.58
C LEU A 107 -1.74 3.38 -7.01
N LEU A 108 -1.04 3.53 -5.88
CA LEU A 108 -0.68 4.83 -5.31
C LEU A 108 0.82 5.04 -5.44
N ALA A 109 1.21 5.99 -6.27
CA ALA A 109 2.59 6.33 -6.57
C ALA A 109 2.96 7.65 -5.91
N MET A 110 4.05 7.64 -5.13
CA MET A 110 4.52 8.82 -4.41
C MET A 110 5.87 9.28 -4.96
N ALA A 111 6.04 10.58 -5.15
CA ALA A 111 7.29 11.23 -5.53
C ALA A 111 8.02 10.64 -6.75
N GLN A 112 8.91 9.67 -6.54
CA GLN A 112 9.70 9.04 -7.61
C GLN A 112 9.07 7.76 -8.17
N GLY A 113 7.96 7.30 -7.58
CA GLY A 113 7.13 6.24 -8.13
C GLY A 113 6.27 6.69 -9.31
N GLY A 114 6.05 8.01 -9.50
CA GLY A 114 5.21 8.52 -10.60
C GLY A 114 5.63 8.03 -11.98
N PRO A 115 6.89 8.23 -12.41
CA PRO A 115 7.33 7.79 -13.73
C PRO A 115 7.16 6.28 -13.93
N VAL A 116 7.40 5.48 -12.88
CA VAL A 116 7.23 4.01 -12.90
C VAL A 116 5.75 3.66 -13.06
N ALA A 117 4.88 4.23 -12.24
CA ALA A 117 3.44 4.00 -12.28
C ALA A 117 2.80 4.43 -13.61
N ILE A 118 3.26 5.54 -14.19
CA ILE A 118 2.80 6.04 -15.49
C ILE A 118 3.21 5.09 -16.62
N GLU A 119 4.48 4.65 -16.65
CA GLU A 119 4.95 3.70 -17.66
C GLU A 119 4.25 2.34 -17.50
N TYR A 120 4.08 1.86 -16.26
CA TYR A 120 3.36 0.62 -15.99
C TYR A 120 1.89 0.71 -16.43
N ALA A 121 1.18 1.78 -16.07
CA ALA A 121 -0.21 1.97 -16.46
C ALA A 121 -0.40 1.96 -17.98
N ALA A 122 0.53 2.57 -18.73
CA ALA A 122 0.48 2.60 -20.19
C ALA A 122 0.81 1.25 -20.83
N ARG A 123 1.72 0.47 -20.24
CA ARG A 123 2.12 -0.86 -20.76
C ARG A 123 1.13 -1.97 -20.41
N HIS A 124 0.34 -1.78 -19.36
CA HIS A 124 -0.54 -2.79 -18.80
C HIS A 124 -1.99 -2.30 -18.68
N PRO A 125 -2.63 -1.92 -19.81
CA PRO A 125 -4.01 -1.44 -19.80
C PRO A 125 -4.93 -2.49 -19.16
N GLY A 126 -5.78 -2.06 -18.23
CA GLY A 126 -6.74 -2.91 -17.52
C GLY A 126 -6.20 -3.62 -16.27
N ARG A 127 -4.90 -3.58 -15.98
CA ARG A 127 -4.34 -4.07 -14.69
C ARG A 127 -4.61 -3.11 -13.54
N LEU A 128 -4.67 -1.81 -13.81
CA LEU A 128 -4.98 -0.81 -12.80
C LEU A 128 -6.46 -0.45 -12.81
N THR A 129 -7.11 -0.53 -11.64
CA THR A 129 -8.47 -0.03 -11.46
C THR A 129 -8.50 1.48 -11.29
N ARG A 130 -7.47 2.01 -10.61
CA ARG A 130 -7.29 3.42 -10.24
C ARG A 130 -5.81 3.76 -10.13
N LEU A 131 -5.48 5.00 -10.47
CA LEU A 131 -4.15 5.57 -10.29
C LEU A 131 -4.21 6.79 -9.36
N ILE A 132 -3.40 6.77 -8.30
CA ILE A 132 -3.23 7.90 -7.39
C ILE A 132 -1.79 8.39 -7.49
N LEU A 133 -1.60 9.65 -7.85
CA LEU A 133 -0.32 10.32 -8.02
C LEU A 133 -0.16 11.35 -6.90
N TYR A 134 0.74 11.10 -5.94
CA TYR A 134 0.93 11.96 -4.76
C TYR A 134 2.31 12.62 -4.75
N GLY A 135 2.34 13.96 -4.79
CA GLY A 135 3.58 14.76 -4.71
C GLY A 135 4.58 14.39 -5.80
N THR A 136 4.11 13.98 -6.97
CA THR A 136 4.93 13.26 -7.97
C THR A 136 4.97 14.00 -9.31
N PHE A 137 5.73 13.45 -10.26
CA PHE A 137 5.91 13.96 -11.61
C PHE A 137 5.96 12.82 -12.62
N ALA A 138 5.94 13.16 -13.92
CA ALA A 138 6.02 12.18 -15.01
C ALA A 138 7.45 11.87 -15.45
N GLY A 139 8.36 12.82 -15.25
CA GLY A 139 9.76 12.74 -15.61
C GLY A 139 10.50 13.95 -15.06
N ASP A 140 11.79 13.80 -14.82
CA ASP A 140 12.66 14.90 -14.45
C ASP A 140 13.84 14.86 -15.41
N GLN A 141 13.72 15.57 -16.53
CA GLN A 141 14.84 15.72 -17.44
C GLN A 141 15.75 16.80 -16.85
N LEU A 142 16.93 16.39 -16.39
CA LEU A 142 18.00 17.33 -16.07
C LEU A 142 18.23 18.21 -17.31
N THR A 143 17.98 19.50 -17.18
CA THR A 143 18.19 20.41 -18.30
C THR A 143 19.69 20.66 -18.47
N ALA A 144 20.09 21.11 -19.66
CA ALA A 144 21.46 21.54 -19.91
C ALA A 144 21.78 22.93 -19.31
N ALA A 145 20.87 23.53 -18.53
CA ALA A 145 21.11 24.80 -17.88
C ALA A 145 22.24 24.64 -16.83
N PRO A 146 23.23 25.55 -16.81
CA PRO A 146 24.36 25.45 -15.88
C PRO A 146 23.94 25.33 -14.41
N GLU A 147 22.91 26.07 -13.99
CA GLU A 147 22.39 26.06 -12.61
C GLU A 147 21.81 24.70 -12.21
N ASP A 148 21.10 24.02 -13.13
CA ASP A 148 20.52 22.69 -12.89
C ASP A 148 21.63 21.63 -12.77
N LEU A 149 22.66 21.72 -13.61
CA LEU A 149 23.83 20.84 -13.56
C LEU A 149 24.62 21.04 -12.26
N GLU A 150 24.86 22.29 -11.85
CA GLU A 150 25.57 22.62 -10.61
C GLU A 150 24.80 22.13 -9.38
N LEU A 151 23.48 22.34 -9.35
CA LEU A 151 22.62 21.79 -8.30
C LEU A 151 22.68 20.26 -8.30
N TYR A 152 22.64 19.63 -9.47
CA TYR A 152 22.73 18.19 -9.59
C TYR A 152 24.04 17.63 -9.02
N GLU A 153 25.17 18.26 -9.34
CA GLU A 153 26.50 17.88 -8.86
C GLU A 153 26.64 18.11 -7.35
N THR A 154 26.14 19.26 -6.85
CA THR A 154 26.15 19.63 -5.44
C THR A 154 25.40 18.61 -4.60
N VAL A 155 24.18 18.25 -5.01
CA VAL A 155 23.38 17.21 -4.34
C VAL A 155 24.13 15.86 -4.35
N GLY A 156 24.76 15.52 -5.48
CA GLY A 156 25.58 14.31 -5.57
C GLY A 156 26.79 14.31 -4.64
N ALA A 157 27.43 15.46 -4.44
CA ALA A 157 28.53 15.61 -3.48
C ALA A 157 28.05 15.45 -2.03
N ILE A 158 26.89 16.03 -1.67
CA ILE A 158 26.28 15.87 -0.35
C ILE A 158 26.03 14.40 -0.04
N ILE A 159 25.50 13.63 -1.00
CA ILE A 159 25.28 12.18 -0.85
C ILE A 159 26.63 11.47 -0.68
N ARG A 160 27.57 11.59 -1.64
CA ARG A 160 28.85 10.87 -1.60
C ARG A 160 29.64 11.09 -0.32
N VAL A 161 29.69 12.32 0.18
CA VAL A 161 30.50 12.69 1.35
C VAL A 161 29.75 12.45 2.66
N GLY A 162 28.44 12.70 2.66
CA GLY A 162 27.65 12.85 3.86
C GLY A 162 26.80 11.65 4.26
N TRP A 163 26.40 10.82 3.30
CA TRP A 163 25.33 9.84 3.51
C TRP A 163 25.65 8.81 4.59
N SER A 164 26.86 8.24 4.55
CA SER A 164 27.33 7.22 5.50
C SER A 164 27.92 7.79 6.80
N ARG A 165 27.92 9.11 7.00
CA ARG A 165 28.46 9.71 8.22
C ARG A 165 27.60 9.36 9.44
N PRO A 166 28.19 9.19 10.64
CA PRO A 166 27.42 8.93 11.86
C PRO A 166 26.45 10.06 12.17
N THR A 167 26.88 11.29 11.94
CA THR A 167 26.08 12.50 12.16
C THR A 167 25.11 12.76 11.00
N ALA A 168 24.06 13.52 11.25
CA ALA A 168 22.92 13.66 10.34
C ALA A 168 22.95 14.90 9.45
N GLU A 169 23.93 15.81 9.56
CA GLU A 169 23.86 17.16 8.98
C GLU A 169 23.67 17.15 7.45
N PHE A 170 24.34 16.22 6.76
CA PHE A 170 24.19 16.09 5.30
C PHE A 170 22.86 15.46 4.90
N ARG A 171 22.39 14.48 5.68
CA ARG A 171 21.08 13.84 5.49
C ARG A 171 19.92 14.79 5.83
N ARG A 172 20.14 15.69 6.80
CA ARG A 172 19.20 16.72 7.27
C ARG A 172 18.81 17.67 6.14
N VAL A 173 19.69 17.94 5.17
CA VAL A 173 19.35 18.76 3.99
C VAL A 173 18.11 18.21 3.27
N PHE A 174 18.10 16.92 2.96
CA PHE A 174 16.98 16.26 2.30
C PHE A 174 15.75 16.17 3.22
N THR A 175 15.97 15.87 4.50
CA THR A 175 14.90 15.83 5.50
C THR A 175 14.17 17.17 5.60
N SER A 176 14.90 18.30 5.62
CA SER A 176 14.31 19.64 5.68
C SER A 176 13.57 20.05 4.41
N LEU A 177 13.84 19.42 3.26
CA LEU A 177 13.03 19.57 2.05
C LEU A 177 11.72 18.77 2.15
N MET A 178 11.74 17.61 2.80
CA MET A 178 10.56 16.76 2.95
C MET A 178 9.60 17.26 4.01
N ILE A 179 10.13 17.71 5.15
CA ILE A 179 9.37 18.13 6.35
C ILE A 179 10.03 19.37 7.01
N PRO A 180 10.01 20.54 6.36
CA PRO A 180 10.71 21.76 6.83
C PRO A 180 10.46 22.15 8.29
N ASP A 181 9.27 21.86 8.81
CA ASP A 181 8.86 22.18 10.20
C ASP A 181 8.66 20.93 11.06
N GLY A 182 9.17 19.77 10.63
CA GLY A 182 9.09 18.55 11.42
C GLY A 182 9.78 18.70 12.77
N THR A 183 9.27 17.99 13.78
CA THR A 183 9.94 17.92 15.08
C THR A 183 11.30 17.23 14.95
N GLU A 184 12.21 17.45 15.90
CA GLU A 184 13.50 16.74 15.94
C GLU A 184 13.34 15.21 15.94
N GLU A 185 12.27 14.69 16.53
CA GLU A 185 11.97 13.25 16.47
C GLU A 185 11.62 12.80 15.04
N GLN A 186 10.73 13.52 14.36
CA GLN A 186 10.35 13.22 12.98
C GLN A 186 11.54 13.34 12.03
N MET A 187 12.29 14.43 12.18
CA MET A 187 13.48 14.72 11.39
C MET A 187 14.56 13.65 11.58
N ARG A 188 14.86 13.24 12.82
CA ARG A 188 15.79 12.12 13.08
C ARG A 188 15.29 10.81 12.47
N SER A 189 13.99 10.55 12.51
CA SER A 189 13.43 9.34 11.89
C SER A 189 13.68 9.28 10.37
N ILE A 190 13.63 10.41 9.64
CA ILE A 190 14.01 10.43 8.21
C ILE A 190 15.52 10.25 8.05
N ASP A 191 16.34 10.93 8.86
CA ASP A 191 17.80 10.79 8.75
C ASP A 191 18.27 9.35 8.96
N ASP A 192 17.66 8.65 9.91
CA ASP A 192 17.94 7.25 10.15
C ASP A 192 17.43 6.37 9.03
N LEU A 193 16.21 6.61 8.52
CA LEU A 193 15.72 5.91 7.33
C LEU A 193 16.67 6.08 6.14
N GLN A 194 17.16 7.30 5.89
CA GLN A 194 18.12 7.60 4.83
C GLN A 194 19.38 6.75 4.91
N ARG A 195 19.93 6.59 6.12
CA ARG A 195 21.12 5.76 6.36
C ARG A 195 20.82 4.26 6.35
N LEU A 196 19.65 3.84 6.84
CA LEU A 196 19.27 2.42 6.96
C LEU A 196 18.81 1.84 5.64
N ALA A 197 18.09 2.61 4.83
CA ALA A 197 17.47 2.14 3.60
C ALA A 197 18.50 1.88 2.50
N VAL A 198 19.52 2.72 2.34
CA VAL A 198 20.43 2.64 1.19
C VAL A 198 21.82 3.16 1.54
N ASP A 199 22.85 2.59 0.91
CA ASP A 199 24.20 3.14 0.96
C ASP A 199 24.39 4.30 -0.04
N ALA A 200 25.50 5.02 0.12
CA ALA A 200 25.79 6.20 -0.70
C ALA A 200 25.98 5.88 -2.19
N GLU A 201 26.58 4.72 -2.49
CA GLU A 201 26.89 4.31 -3.86
C GLU A 201 25.61 4.01 -4.63
N THR A 202 24.76 3.17 -4.06
CA THR A 202 23.45 2.81 -4.61
C THR A 202 22.55 4.04 -4.74
N ALA A 203 22.54 4.93 -3.75
CA ALA A 203 21.79 6.19 -3.83
C ALA A 203 22.25 7.05 -5.01
N MET A 204 23.56 7.11 -5.29
CA MET A 204 24.12 7.84 -6.43
C MET A 204 23.80 7.18 -7.77
N GLN A 205 23.94 5.86 -7.85
CA GLN A 205 23.62 5.10 -9.06
C GLN A 205 22.13 5.25 -9.41
N ALA A 206 21.24 5.01 -8.46
CA ALA A 206 19.81 5.19 -8.64
C ALA A 206 19.46 6.63 -9.06
N ARG A 207 20.09 7.63 -8.43
CA ARG A 207 19.90 9.04 -8.82
C ARG A 207 20.31 9.31 -10.26
N SER A 208 21.41 8.73 -10.75
CA SER A 208 21.86 8.90 -12.13
C SER A 208 20.87 8.35 -13.17
N HIS A 209 20.18 7.25 -12.85
CA HIS A 209 19.15 6.69 -13.74
C HIS A 209 17.83 7.48 -13.66
N ARG A 210 17.49 8.02 -12.49
CA ARG A 210 16.25 8.78 -12.29
C ARG A 210 16.24 10.12 -13.04
N VAL A 211 17.37 10.81 -13.16
CA VAL A 211 17.45 12.12 -13.84
C VAL A 211 17.38 12.07 -15.37
N VAL A 212 17.38 10.87 -15.94
CA VAL A 212 17.12 10.65 -17.37
C VAL A 212 15.80 9.93 -17.59
N THR A 213 15.02 9.69 -16.54
CA THR A 213 13.72 9.02 -16.61
C THR A 213 12.63 10.03 -17.00
N ASP A 214 11.91 9.73 -18.08
CA ASP A 214 10.74 10.49 -18.50
C ASP A 214 9.63 9.60 -19.07
N SER A 215 8.49 9.57 -18.39
CA SER A 215 7.27 8.87 -18.80
C SER A 215 6.20 9.84 -19.31
N SER A 216 6.52 11.11 -19.53
CA SER A 216 5.54 12.14 -19.88
C SER A 216 4.85 11.90 -21.22
N ALA A 217 5.51 11.23 -22.16
CA ALA A 217 4.94 10.81 -23.44
C ALA A 217 3.78 9.80 -23.29
N ARG A 218 3.65 9.16 -22.12
CA ARG A 218 2.58 8.20 -21.83
C ARG A 218 1.32 8.81 -21.25
N LEU A 219 1.37 10.05 -20.74
CA LEU A 219 0.27 10.64 -19.97
C LEU A 219 -1.05 10.66 -20.74
N SER A 220 -1.01 10.97 -22.04
CA SER A 220 -2.20 11.00 -22.89
C SER A 220 -2.75 9.62 -23.27
N GLN A 221 -2.02 8.54 -22.97
CA GLN A 221 -2.41 7.15 -23.22
C GLN A 221 -3.19 6.57 -22.02
N LEU A 222 -3.21 7.28 -20.89
CA LEU A 222 -3.84 6.80 -19.66
C LEU A 222 -5.37 7.00 -19.73
N GLU A 223 -6.10 5.90 -19.87
CA GLU A 223 -7.57 5.85 -19.92
C GLU A 223 -8.15 5.21 -18.66
N LEU A 224 -7.72 5.67 -17.48
CA LEU A 224 -8.18 5.17 -16.19
C LEU A 224 -8.45 6.30 -15.19
N PRO A 225 -9.38 6.12 -14.23
CA PRO A 225 -9.61 7.08 -13.18
C PRO A 225 -8.30 7.44 -12.49
N THR A 226 -7.96 8.73 -12.49
CA THR A 226 -6.69 9.22 -11.92
C THR A 226 -6.95 10.35 -10.92
N LEU A 227 -6.39 10.21 -9.72
CA LEU A 227 -6.37 11.23 -8.68
C LEU A 227 -4.95 11.78 -8.54
N VAL A 228 -4.79 13.08 -8.60
CA VAL A 228 -3.52 13.77 -8.32
C VAL A 228 -3.67 14.52 -7.00
N LEU A 229 -2.80 14.24 -6.04
CA LEU A 229 -2.72 14.90 -4.73
C LEU A 229 -1.39 15.64 -4.66
N HIS A 230 -1.39 16.94 -4.36
CA HIS A 230 -0.14 17.70 -4.28
C HIS A 230 -0.21 18.80 -3.23
N SER A 231 0.81 18.90 -2.39
CA SER A 231 0.94 19.97 -1.39
C SER A 231 1.20 21.33 -2.07
N ARG A 232 0.46 22.36 -1.67
CA ARG A 232 0.52 23.72 -2.25
C ARG A 232 1.94 24.27 -2.27
N ASP A 233 2.63 24.14 -1.13
CA ASP A 233 3.94 24.74 -0.88
C ASP A 233 5.02 23.65 -0.71
N ASP A 234 4.82 22.49 -1.36
CA ASP A 234 5.77 21.36 -1.32
C ASP A 234 7.19 21.82 -1.63
N ARG A 235 8.08 21.70 -0.64
CA ARG A 235 9.47 22.15 -0.74
C ARG A 235 10.40 21.17 -1.45
N ALA A 236 9.98 19.92 -1.64
CA ALA A 236 10.76 18.91 -2.35
C ALA A 236 10.36 18.82 -3.83
N GLN A 237 9.07 19.04 -4.14
CA GLN A 237 8.53 18.91 -5.49
C GLN A 237 7.55 20.05 -5.81
N PRO A 238 7.88 20.97 -6.74
CA PRO A 238 7.02 22.12 -7.04
C PRO A 238 5.59 21.71 -7.39
N TYR A 239 4.61 22.44 -6.85
CA TYR A 239 3.18 22.20 -7.09
C TYR A 239 2.78 22.16 -8.57
N GLN A 240 3.53 22.87 -9.43
CA GLN A 240 3.32 22.85 -10.88
C GLN A 240 3.41 21.44 -11.47
N ARG A 241 4.24 20.54 -10.91
CA ARG A 241 4.35 19.14 -11.36
C ARG A 241 3.01 18.39 -11.24
N GLY A 242 2.30 18.56 -10.13
CA GLY A 242 0.95 18.00 -9.95
C GLY A 242 -0.08 18.60 -10.90
N ARG A 243 0.01 19.91 -11.17
CA ARG A 243 -0.85 20.57 -12.16
C ARG A 243 -0.63 20.03 -13.57
N ASP A 244 0.62 19.85 -13.96
CA ASP A 244 0.98 19.34 -15.29
C ASP A 244 0.49 17.91 -15.51
N LEU A 245 0.59 17.06 -14.49
CA LEU A 245 0.00 15.71 -14.51
C LEU A 245 -1.50 15.76 -14.73
N ALA A 246 -2.23 16.54 -13.92
CA ALA A 246 -3.68 16.63 -14.01
C ALA A 246 -4.16 17.24 -15.34
N ALA A 247 -3.37 18.14 -15.94
CA ALA A 247 -3.70 18.75 -17.23
C ALA A 247 -3.49 17.81 -18.43
N ARG A 248 -2.59 16.81 -18.31
CA ARG A 248 -2.18 15.93 -19.41
C ARG A 248 -2.78 14.54 -19.36
N ILE A 249 -3.38 14.15 -18.23
CA ILE A 249 -4.08 12.87 -18.07
C ILE A 249 -5.58 13.12 -18.21
N THR A 250 -6.22 12.45 -19.17
CA THR A 250 -7.66 12.59 -19.41
C THR A 250 -8.46 12.16 -18.19
N GLY A 251 -9.34 13.05 -17.72
CA GLY A 251 -10.22 12.77 -16.57
C GLY A 251 -9.52 12.78 -15.20
N ALA A 252 -8.25 13.20 -15.13
CA ALA A 252 -7.56 13.33 -13.85
C ALA A 252 -8.14 14.47 -13.00
N ARG A 253 -8.20 14.24 -11.68
CA ARG A 253 -8.65 15.23 -10.71
C ARG A 253 -7.49 15.65 -9.82
N LEU A 254 -7.17 16.94 -9.78
CA LEU A 254 -6.19 17.50 -8.85
C LEU A 254 -6.86 17.93 -7.55
N VAL A 255 -6.28 17.48 -6.43
CA VAL A 255 -6.58 17.94 -5.09
C VAL A 255 -5.33 18.62 -4.54
N THR A 256 -5.48 19.90 -4.20
CA THR A 256 -4.46 20.65 -3.48
C THR A 256 -4.53 20.33 -1.99
N LEU A 257 -3.39 20.00 -1.41
CA LEU A 257 -3.23 19.84 0.04
C LEU A 257 -2.60 21.12 0.60
N GLU A 258 -3.24 21.75 1.58
CA GLU A 258 -2.69 22.94 2.24
C GLU A 258 -1.60 22.51 3.22
N SER A 259 -0.39 22.33 2.68
CA SER A 259 0.81 21.90 3.38
C SER A 259 2.04 22.37 2.60
N LYS A 260 3.15 22.51 3.31
CA LYS A 260 4.50 22.70 2.76
C LYS A 260 5.35 21.43 2.78
N ASN A 261 4.84 20.39 3.44
CA ASN A 261 5.53 19.13 3.55
C ASN A 261 5.28 18.31 2.29
N HIS A 262 6.34 17.64 1.86
CA HIS A 262 6.26 16.61 0.84
C HIS A 262 5.60 15.34 1.39
N ILE A 263 5.84 15.05 2.68
CA ILE A 263 5.18 13.98 3.44
C ILE A 263 4.22 14.63 4.42
N VAL A 264 2.93 14.51 4.18
CA VAL A 264 1.90 15.09 5.06
C VAL A 264 1.87 14.36 6.41
N LEU A 265 2.10 15.11 7.48
CA LEU A 265 2.17 14.65 8.86
C LEU A 265 0.77 14.47 9.46
N ALA A 266 0.68 13.62 10.47
CA ALA A 266 -0.60 13.17 11.04
C ALA A 266 -1.45 14.30 11.66
N ASP A 267 -0.80 15.33 12.16
CA ASP A 267 -1.39 16.50 12.83
C ASP A 267 -1.67 17.67 11.89
N GLU A 268 -1.30 17.55 10.61
CA GLU A 268 -1.57 18.60 9.62
C GLU A 268 -3.04 18.63 9.19
N PRO A 269 -3.60 19.82 8.90
CA PRO A 269 -4.96 19.93 8.34
C PRO A 269 -5.09 19.27 6.96
N ALA A 270 -3.98 19.11 6.24
CA ALA A 270 -3.92 18.39 4.98
C ALA A 270 -4.17 16.87 5.13
N TRP A 271 -3.87 16.28 6.30
CA TRP A 271 -3.95 14.83 6.47
C TRP A 271 -5.39 14.28 6.38
N PRO A 272 -6.40 14.83 7.08
CA PRO A 272 -7.79 14.41 6.91
C PRO A 272 -8.30 14.56 5.47
N VAL A 273 -7.82 15.57 4.74
CA VAL A 273 -8.15 15.77 3.32
C VAL A 273 -7.55 14.65 2.49
N PHE A 274 -6.24 14.38 2.62
CA PHE A 274 -5.58 13.27 1.93
C PHE A 274 -6.33 11.95 2.15
N LEU A 275 -6.62 11.60 3.40
CA LEU A 275 -7.25 10.33 3.74
C LEU A 275 -8.67 10.23 3.18
N ARG A 276 -9.47 11.31 3.28
CA ARG A 276 -10.83 11.34 2.72
C ARG A 276 -10.80 11.12 1.21
N GLU A 277 -9.97 11.87 0.49
CA GLU A 277 -9.92 11.81 -0.97
C GLU A 277 -9.45 10.45 -1.47
N VAL A 278 -8.43 9.86 -0.83
CA VAL A 278 -7.99 8.48 -1.14
C VAL A 278 -9.09 7.47 -0.81
N SER A 279 -9.74 7.59 0.35
CA SER A 279 -10.82 6.71 0.79
C SER A 279 -12.00 6.73 -0.18
N GLU A 280 -12.48 7.91 -0.55
CA GLU A 280 -13.59 8.11 -1.48
C GLU A 280 -13.23 7.65 -2.89
N PHE A 281 -12.00 7.94 -3.34
CA PHE A 281 -11.55 7.52 -4.65
C PHE A 281 -11.49 5.99 -4.77
N LEU A 282 -11.01 5.29 -3.73
CA LEU A 282 -10.98 3.84 -3.67
C LEU A 282 -12.34 3.20 -3.36
N ALA A 283 -13.34 3.96 -2.92
CA ALA A 283 -14.63 3.43 -2.48
C ALA A 283 -15.34 2.54 -3.51
N PRO A 284 -15.31 2.81 -4.84
CA PRO A 284 -15.95 1.91 -5.79
C PRO A 284 -15.15 0.63 -6.08
N ASP A 285 -13.86 0.58 -5.73
CA ASP A 285 -13.06 -0.65 -5.75
C ASP A 285 -13.23 -1.47 -4.48
N ARG A 286 -13.67 -0.84 -3.38
CA ARG A 286 -14.22 -1.59 -2.25
C ARG A 286 -15.40 -2.31 -2.84
N VAL A 287 -15.16 -3.55 -3.19
CA VAL A 287 -16.18 -4.47 -3.63
C VAL A 287 -17.23 -4.35 -2.52
N THR A 288 -18.35 -3.69 -2.79
CA THR A 288 -19.62 -4.29 -2.44
C THR A 288 -19.60 -5.57 -3.25
N ALA A 289 -18.86 -6.53 -2.71
CA ALA A 289 -19.32 -7.88 -2.80
C ALA A 289 -20.80 -7.72 -2.40
N PRO A 290 -21.79 -8.29 -3.12
CA PRO A 290 -22.79 -8.98 -2.31
C PRO A 290 -21.91 -9.70 -1.31
N ARG A 291 -21.97 -9.33 -0.02
CA ARG A 291 -21.19 -10.02 1.00
C ARG A 291 -21.27 -11.45 0.50
N ALA A 292 -20.13 -12.08 0.23
CA ALA A 292 -20.10 -13.44 0.65
C ALA A 292 -20.60 -13.26 2.09
N ALA A 293 -21.90 -13.54 2.31
CA ALA A 293 -22.32 -14.19 3.52
C ALA A 293 -21.18 -15.17 3.62
N ASP A 294 -20.26 -14.85 4.54
CA ASP A 294 -18.95 -15.45 4.51
C ASP A 294 -19.22 -16.95 4.39
N ASP A 295 -18.27 -17.76 3.98
CA ASP A 295 -18.47 -19.17 4.24
C ASP A 295 -18.37 -19.41 5.78
N VAL A 296 -19.21 -18.72 6.57
CA VAL A 296 -19.56 -18.96 7.96
C VAL A 296 -20.07 -20.39 8.07
N ILE A 297 -20.61 -20.96 6.98
CA ILE A 297 -20.86 -22.39 6.87
C ILE A 297 -19.53 -23.17 6.88
N ALA A 298 -18.49 -22.78 6.14
CA ALA A 298 -17.14 -23.35 6.26
C ALA A 298 -16.46 -23.14 7.63
N THR A 299 -16.93 -22.20 8.48
CA THR A 299 -16.47 -22.11 9.88
C THR A 299 -17.07 -23.18 10.79
N LEU A 300 -18.11 -23.89 10.32
CA LEU A 300 -18.71 -25.02 11.04
C LEU A 300 -17.80 -26.24 10.91
N SER A 301 -17.65 -26.96 12.02
CA SER A 301 -17.05 -28.29 11.98
C SER A 301 -17.91 -29.24 11.15
N PRO A 302 -17.34 -30.32 10.60
CA PRO A 302 -18.10 -31.32 9.85
C PRO A 302 -19.34 -31.82 10.62
N ARG A 303 -19.22 -31.96 11.95
CA ARG A 303 -20.31 -32.42 12.81
C ARG A 303 -21.41 -31.37 13.02
N GLU A 304 -21.05 -30.10 13.14
CA GLU A 304 -22.03 -29.00 13.23
C GLU A 304 -22.77 -28.85 11.90
N LEU A 305 -22.08 -29.01 10.77
CA LEU A 305 -22.66 -28.96 9.44
C LEU A 305 -23.64 -30.11 9.18
N GLU A 306 -23.27 -31.33 9.55
CA GLU A 306 -24.12 -32.53 9.45
C GLU A 306 -25.41 -32.39 10.28
N ILE A 307 -25.28 -31.94 11.54
CA ILE A 307 -26.44 -31.68 12.41
C ILE A 307 -27.35 -30.58 11.83
N LEU A 308 -26.76 -29.52 11.25
CA LEU A 308 -27.52 -28.42 10.66
C LEU A 308 -28.26 -28.85 9.37
N ARG A 309 -27.69 -29.78 8.59
CA ARG A 309 -28.36 -30.38 7.42
C ARG A 309 -29.59 -31.19 7.82
N LEU A 310 -29.46 -32.06 8.82
CA LEU A 310 -30.61 -32.81 9.33
C LEU A 310 -31.69 -31.90 9.93
N ALA A 311 -31.29 -30.79 10.54
CA ALA A 311 -32.24 -29.76 11.00
C ALA A 311 -32.93 -29.05 9.82
N ALA A 312 -32.26 -28.86 8.68
CA ALA A 312 -32.82 -28.29 7.46
C ALA A 312 -33.82 -29.23 6.78
N GLU A 313 -33.67 -30.55 6.95
CA GLU A 313 -34.66 -31.56 6.55
C GLU A 313 -35.92 -31.58 7.44
N GLY A 314 -35.99 -30.72 8.46
CA GLY A 314 -37.14 -30.62 9.36
C GLY A 314 -37.12 -31.59 10.54
N ARG A 315 -36.00 -32.30 10.76
CA ARG A 315 -35.86 -33.21 11.91
C ARG A 315 -35.73 -32.44 13.21
N ASP A 316 -36.35 -32.93 14.28
CA ASP A 316 -36.18 -32.38 15.63
C ASP A 316 -34.89 -32.90 16.31
N ASN A 317 -34.56 -32.40 17.50
CA ASN A 317 -33.32 -32.79 18.19
C ASN A 317 -33.31 -34.26 18.60
N VAL A 318 -34.47 -34.89 18.81
CA VAL A 318 -34.58 -36.30 19.22
C VAL A 318 -34.30 -37.20 18.03
N ALA A 319 -34.88 -36.89 16.86
CA ALA A 319 -34.64 -37.59 15.61
C ALA A 319 -33.17 -37.49 15.18
N ILE A 320 -32.58 -36.29 15.25
CA ILE A 320 -31.15 -36.07 14.96
C ILE A 320 -30.27 -36.88 15.91
N ALA A 321 -30.59 -36.87 17.21
CA ALA A 321 -29.83 -37.61 18.21
C ALA A 321 -29.88 -39.13 17.96
N ALA A 322 -31.04 -39.67 17.60
CA ALA A 322 -31.20 -41.08 17.29
C ALA A 322 -30.41 -41.50 16.04
N GLU A 323 -30.49 -40.71 14.97
CA GLU A 323 -29.81 -40.99 13.70
C GLU A 323 -28.29 -40.91 13.81
N LEU A 324 -27.79 -39.90 14.52
CA LEU A 324 -26.36 -39.68 14.68
C LEU A 324 -25.75 -40.44 15.87
N VAL A 325 -26.54 -41.23 16.59
CA VAL A 325 -26.18 -41.98 17.81
C VAL A 325 -25.53 -41.06 18.85
N LEU A 326 -26.22 -39.96 19.17
CA LEU A 326 -25.81 -38.94 20.14
C LEU A 326 -26.86 -38.78 21.24
N SER A 327 -26.49 -38.09 22.33
CA SER A 327 -27.48 -37.57 23.27
C SER A 327 -28.15 -36.30 22.73
N VAL A 328 -29.41 -36.07 23.07
CA VAL A 328 -30.15 -34.82 22.72
C VAL A 328 -29.38 -33.58 23.16
N ARG A 329 -28.79 -33.62 24.37
CA ARG A 329 -27.97 -32.54 24.92
C ARG A 329 -26.71 -32.25 24.08
N THR A 330 -26.13 -33.28 23.47
CA THR A 330 -24.98 -33.13 22.57
C THR A 330 -25.39 -32.42 21.28
N VAL A 331 -26.55 -32.77 20.71
CA VAL A 331 -27.11 -32.09 19.52
C VAL A 331 -27.38 -30.62 19.82
N GLU A 332 -28.01 -30.32 20.95
CA GLU A 332 -28.27 -28.95 21.39
C GLU A 332 -26.99 -28.12 21.51
N ARG A 333 -25.93 -28.70 22.08
CA ARG A 333 -24.64 -28.02 22.21
C ARG A 333 -24.01 -27.71 20.85
N HIS A 334 -24.05 -28.65 19.90
CA HIS A 334 -23.53 -28.41 18.55
C HIS A 334 -24.33 -27.34 17.81
N LEU A 335 -25.66 -27.33 17.94
CA LEU A 335 -26.50 -26.27 17.38
C LEU A 335 -26.18 -24.91 18.00
N GLN A 336 -26.02 -24.82 19.32
CA GLN A 336 -25.64 -23.57 20.00
C GLN A 336 -24.28 -23.05 19.52
N ASN A 337 -23.29 -23.94 19.38
CA ASN A 337 -21.98 -23.58 18.86
C ASN A 337 -22.04 -23.11 17.40
N ALA A 338 -22.83 -23.80 16.58
CA ALA A 338 -23.08 -23.37 15.21
C ALA A 338 -23.73 -21.98 15.17
N TYR A 339 -24.75 -21.72 15.99
CA TYR A 339 -25.38 -20.40 16.07
C TYR A 339 -24.39 -19.32 16.50
N ALA A 340 -23.56 -19.60 17.51
CA ALA A 340 -22.54 -18.65 17.96
C ALA A 340 -21.52 -18.32 16.85
N LYS A 341 -21.02 -19.33 16.12
CA LYS A 341 -20.12 -19.15 14.97
C LYS A 341 -20.79 -18.38 13.83
N LEU A 342 -22.09 -18.61 13.62
CA LEU A 342 -22.91 -17.89 12.67
C LEU A 342 -23.33 -16.49 13.17
N GLY A 343 -23.00 -16.09 14.41
CA GLY A 343 -23.45 -14.82 14.99
C GLY A 343 -24.97 -14.73 15.17
N LEU A 344 -25.64 -15.86 15.40
CA LEU A 344 -27.09 -15.98 15.59
C LEU A 344 -27.42 -16.18 17.07
N GLN A 345 -28.46 -15.49 17.56
CA GLN A 345 -28.96 -15.62 18.93
C GLN A 345 -30.49 -15.53 18.98
N GLY A 346 -31.08 -15.98 20.09
CA GLY A 346 -32.52 -15.88 20.35
C GLY A 346 -33.36 -17.03 19.78
N ARG A 347 -34.69 -16.91 19.91
CA ARG A 347 -35.66 -17.97 19.61
C ARG A 347 -35.70 -18.40 18.14
N ASN A 348 -35.22 -17.55 17.23
CA ASN A 348 -35.23 -17.78 15.79
C ASN A 348 -33.87 -18.25 15.22
N ALA A 349 -32.88 -18.50 16.08
CA ALA A 349 -31.52 -18.84 15.66
C ALA A 349 -31.46 -20.09 14.77
N ARG A 350 -32.29 -21.11 15.08
CA ARG A 350 -32.39 -22.34 14.28
C ARG A 350 -32.83 -22.06 12.85
N THR A 351 -33.95 -21.35 12.68
CA THR A 351 -34.51 -21.02 11.37
C THR A 351 -33.55 -20.16 10.56
N ALA A 352 -32.91 -19.19 11.20
CA ALA A 352 -31.91 -18.34 10.55
C ALA A 352 -30.65 -19.14 10.12
N ALA A 353 -30.21 -20.11 10.92
CA ALA A 353 -29.08 -20.97 10.58
C ALA A 353 -29.39 -21.91 9.40
N VAL A 354 -30.57 -22.51 9.38
CA VAL A 354 -31.05 -23.34 8.26
C VAL A 354 -31.19 -22.52 6.98
N ALA A 355 -31.79 -21.33 7.06
CA ALA A 355 -31.92 -20.44 5.90
C ALA A 355 -30.55 -20.05 5.31
N ARG A 356 -29.53 -19.86 6.16
CA ARG A 356 -28.15 -19.62 5.71
C ARG A 356 -27.54 -20.83 5.04
N LEU A 357 -27.71 -22.04 5.60
CA LEU A 357 -27.21 -23.27 4.99
C LEU A 357 -27.80 -23.50 3.59
N LEU A 358 -29.11 -23.34 3.44
CA LEU A 358 -29.81 -23.55 2.16
C LEU A 358 -29.45 -22.51 1.10
N ALA A 359 -28.96 -21.34 1.49
CA ALA A 359 -28.45 -20.33 0.56
C ALA A 359 -27.04 -20.66 0.00
N HIS A 360 -26.37 -21.71 0.51
CA HIS A 360 -25.01 -22.13 0.13
C HIS A 360 -24.94 -23.52 -0.52
N THR A 361 -26.08 -24.18 -0.73
CA THR A 361 -26.24 -25.47 -1.44
C THR A 361 -27.07 -25.25 -2.68
#